data_AF-A0A925I1B0-F1
#
_entry.id   AF-A0A925I1B0-F1
#
_cell.length_a   1.000
_cell.length_b   1.000
_cell.length_c   1.000
_cell.angle_alpha   90.00
_cell.angle_beta   90.00
_cell.angle_gamma   90.00
#
_symmetry.space_group_name_H-M   'P 1'
#
loop_
_entity.id
_entity.type
_entity.pdbx_description
1 polymer ?
#
loop_
_entity_poly.entity_id
_entity_poly.type
_entity_poly.pdbx_seq_one_letter_code
_entity_poly.pdbx_strand_id
1 'polypeptide(L)'
;MSTILVEARKDANVRPALDLIAETCRGLGHDVFRWRGPLSGRVPYWRHPFPCDLAILFNGTHIKYAPALTRLKQMGAKLLFVELGWYPQKGTVQIDPAGINARASWAGEPLAVEGRTPLRVRSRRELLVLMQLDGDTQITELSPWFANMREFVTHVCRHSALPVRVRAHPLAPPAAELVREVERLGATWDHSASLAEALAGCKAVACINSSSGMDALARRLPVLCYGLSIYRHSGAVYCLKGCEEETRLATEQLAAGSCPLFEECCDAAGMRAMDHQWSFHEIPERLPAMLEALLLSSAINPPHRSGIVPTLLRFVRDLPEHFLARRRAA
;
A
#
# COMPACT_ATOMS: atom_id res chain seq x y z
N MET A 1 24.41 -0.69 -24.02
CA MET A 1 23.72 -1.98 -23.83
C MET A 1 23.91 -2.39 -22.39
N SER A 2 22.82 -2.67 -21.67
CA SER A 2 22.84 -2.96 -20.23
C SER A 2 22.17 -4.31 -19.97
N THR A 3 22.57 -4.97 -18.90
CA THR A 3 21.97 -6.21 -18.41
C THR A 3 20.84 -5.88 -17.42
N ILE A 4 19.62 -6.28 -17.74
CA ILE A 4 18.42 -6.05 -16.92
C ILE A 4 17.86 -7.38 -16.42
N LEU A 5 17.75 -7.49 -15.10
CA LEU A 5 17.04 -8.58 -14.44
C LEU A 5 15.57 -8.16 -14.28
N VAL A 6 14.64 -8.95 -14.82
CA VAL A 6 13.19 -8.75 -14.59
C VAL A 6 12.62 -9.96 -13.89
N GLU A 7 11.91 -9.73 -12.78
CA GLU A 7 11.25 -10.82 -12.07
C GLU A 7 10.19 -11.52 -12.94
N ALA A 8 10.09 -12.84 -12.78
CA ALA A 8 9.09 -13.70 -13.40
C ALA A 8 8.12 -14.26 -12.35
N ARG A 9 6.82 -14.02 -12.55
CA ARG A 9 5.73 -14.51 -11.69
C ARG A 9 4.85 -15.50 -12.45
N LYS A 10 4.22 -16.41 -11.71
CA LYS A 10 3.15 -17.29 -12.24
C LYS A 10 1.76 -16.69 -12.10
N ASP A 11 1.60 -15.70 -11.24
CA ASP A 11 0.32 -15.02 -10.99
C ASP A 11 -0.22 -14.40 -12.28
N ALA A 12 -1.47 -14.70 -12.62
CA ALA A 12 -2.09 -14.28 -13.88
C ALA A 12 -2.37 -12.77 -13.96
N ASN A 13 -2.49 -12.09 -12.83
CA ASN A 13 -2.67 -10.64 -12.78
C ASN A 13 -1.35 -9.90 -12.91
N VAL A 14 -0.25 -10.51 -12.45
CA VAL A 14 1.08 -9.87 -12.39
C VAL A 14 1.93 -10.20 -13.61
N ARG A 15 1.87 -11.45 -14.08
CA ARG A 15 2.72 -11.95 -15.17
C ARG A 15 2.64 -11.07 -16.43
N PRO A 16 1.45 -10.66 -16.93
CA PRO A 16 1.39 -9.88 -18.16
C PRO A 16 2.17 -8.56 -18.09
N ALA A 17 2.11 -7.84 -16.97
CA ALA A 17 2.87 -6.62 -16.78
C ALA A 17 4.39 -6.87 -16.80
N LEU A 18 4.85 -7.90 -16.07
CA LEU A 18 6.28 -8.23 -16.02
C LEU A 18 6.81 -8.76 -17.36
N ASP A 19 6.00 -9.51 -18.11
CA ASP A 19 6.34 -9.96 -19.46
C ASP A 19 6.47 -8.74 -20.40
N LEU A 20 5.53 -7.79 -20.35
CA LEU A 20 5.57 -6.56 -21.13
C LEU A 20 6.76 -5.65 -20.78
N ILE A 21 7.10 -5.53 -19.49
CA ILE A 21 8.32 -4.84 -19.04
C ILE A 21 9.56 -5.49 -19.66
N ALA A 22 9.66 -6.82 -19.63
CA ALA A 22 10.80 -7.51 -20.22
C ALA A 22 10.87 -7.37 -21.74
N GLU A 23 9.75 -7.42 -22.44
CA GLU A 23 9.67 -7.19 -23.88
C GLU A 23 10.08 -5.76 -24.24
N THR A 24 9.59 -4.76 -23.49
CA THR A 24 9.98 -3.36 -23.65
C THR A 24 11.48 -3.17 -23.48
N CYS A 25 12.07 -3.73 -22.41
CA CYS A 25 13.51 -3.68 -22.20
C CYS A 25 14.32 -4.33 -23.35
N ARG A 26 13.85 -5.46 -23.91
CA ARG A 26 14.50 -6.09 -25.08
C ARG A 26 14.36 -5.23 -26.33
N GLY A 27 13.20 -4.61 -26.55
CA GLY A 27 12.95 -3.70 -27.67
C GLY A 27 13.88 -2.49 -27.67
N LEU A 28 14.34 -2.05 -26.49
CA LEU A 28 15.35 -1.01 -26.31
C LEU A 28 16.81 -1.51 -26.47
N GLY A 29 17.02 -2.80 -26.78
CA GLY A 29 18.34 -3.39 -27.01
C GLY A 29 19.10 -3.77 -25.73
N HIS A 30 18.42 -3.96 -24.59
CA HIS A 30 19.03 -4.48 -23.37
C HIS A 30 19.02 -6.01 -23.31
N ASP A 31 20.01 -6.58 -22.63
CA ASP A 31 20.03 -8.02 -22.31
C ASP A 31 19.09 -8.29 -21.14
N VAL A 32 17.97 -8.99 -21.41
CA VAL A 32 16.94 -9.23 -20.39
C VAL A 32 16.93 -10.67 -19.90
N PHE A 33 17.18 -10.82 -18.61
CA PHE A 33 17.18 -12.10 -17.91
C PHE A 33 15.98 -12.21 -16.97
N ARG A 34 15.32 -13.37 -16.98
CA ARG A 34 14.14 -13.64 -16.13
C ARG A 34 14.57 -14.33 -14.85
N TRP A 35 14.22 -13.76 -13.71
CA TRP A 35 14.55 -14.31 -12.38
C TRP A 35 13.29 -14.63 -11.58
N ARG A 36 13.26 -15.74 -10.84
CA ARG A 36 12.15 -16.04 -9.93
C ARG A 36 12.53 -15.67 -8.50
N GLY A 37 11.95 -14.58 -8.01
CA GLY A 37 12.19 -14.10 -6.65
C GLY A 37 11.58 -14.98 -5.55
N PRO A 38 11.85 -14.66 -4.28
CA PRO A 38 11.41 -15.43 -3.10
C PRO A 38 9.90 -15.65 -2.98
N LEU A 39 9.09 -14.77 -3.59
CA LEU A 39 7.63 -14.86 -3.57
C LEU A 39 7.04 -15.55 -4.82
N SER A 40 7.87 -16.03 -5.74
CA SER A 40 7.45 -16.59 -7.04
C SER A 40 7.08 -18.08 -7.03
N GLY A 41 6.92 -18.68 -5.84
CA GLY A 41 6.57 -20.09 -5.63
C GLY A 41 7.76 -21.04 -5.43
N ARG A 42 7.57 -22.37 -5.59
CA ARG A 42 8.63 -23.37 -5.43
C ARG A 42 9.71 -23.18 -6.51
N VAL A 43 10.81 -22.53 -6.16
CA VAL A 43 12.00 -22.38 -7.01
C VAL A 43 13.07 -23.37 -6.53
N PRO A 44 13.57 -24.23 -7.41
CA PRO A 44 15.01 -24.20 -7.69
C PRO A 44 15.20 -23.83 -9.16
N TYR A 45 15.84 -22.69 -9.42
CA TYR A 45 17.17 -22.57 -10.05
C TYR A 45 17.61 -21.11 -9.86
N TRP A 46 18.84 -20.95 -9.35
CA TRP A 46 19.51 -19.71 -8.90
C TRP A 46 18.86 -19.05 -7.67
N ARG A 47 19.25 -19.53 -6.47
CA ARG A 47 18.91 -18.93 -5.15
C ARG A 47 19.27 -17.45 -5.03
N HIS A 48 20.10 -16.94 -5.94
CA HIS A 48 20.70 -15.64 -5.84
C HIS A 48 20.51 -14.87 -7.15
N PRO A 49 20.25 -13.55 -7.09
CA PRO A 49 20.37 -12.70 -8.24
C PRO A 49 21.79 -12.78 -8.82
N PHE A 50 21.88 -12.70 -10.16
CA PHE A 50 23.13 -12.62 -10.90
C PHE A 50 23.51 -11.15 -11.15
N PRO A 51 24.77 -10.84 -11.51
CA PRO A 51 25.21 -9.49 -11.81
C PRO A 51 24.37 -8.85 -12.93
N CYS A 52 23.88 -7.64 -12.69
CA CYS A 52 23.08 -6.86 -13.62
C CYS A 52 23.24 -5.37 -13.33
N ASP A 53 22.93 -4.51 -14.31
CA ASP A 53 22.95 -3.05 -14.15
C ASP A 53 21.67 -2.55 -13.47
N LEU A 54 20.54 -3.24 -13.71
CA LEU A 54 19.23 -2.93 -13.15
C LEU A 54 18.45 -4.21 -12.82
N ALA A 55 17.80 -4.22 -11.66
CA ALA A 55 16.83 -5.25 -11.29
C ALA A 55 15.42 -4.67 -11.10
N ILE A 56 14.45 -5.26 -11.78
CA ILE A 56 13.02 -4.91 -11.74
C ILE A 56 12.27 -6.00 -10.97
N LEU A 57 11.74 -5.65 -9.79
CA LEU A 57 11.25 -6.61 -8.79
C LEU A 57 9.78 -6.38 -8.44
N PHE A 58 8.97 -7.44 -8.48
CA PHE A 58 7.55 -7.34 -8.14
C PHE A 58 7.34 -7.55 -6.64
N ASN A 59 6.69 -6.59 -5.99
CA ASN A 59 6.61 -6.50 -4.53
C ASN A 59 7.98 -6.69 -3.86
N GLY A 60 9.01 -6.08 -4.48
CA GLY A 60 10.39 -6.22 -4.04
C GLY A 60 10.68 -5.62 -2.66
N THR A 61 9.72 -4.88 -2.07
CA THR A 61 9.82 -4.33 -0.72
C THR A 61 9.47 -5.31 0.39
N HIS A 62 8.92 -6.48 0.07
CA HIS A 62 8.62 -7.52 1.06
C HIS A 62 9.93 -8.04 1.69
N ILE A 63 9.92 -8.24 3.02
CA ILE A 63 11.11 -8.69 3.77
C ILE A 63 11.85 -9.91 3.22
N LYS A 64 11.14 -10.85 2.56
CA LYS A 64 11.78 -12.03 1.94
C LYS A 64 12.77 -11.66 0.84
N TYR A 65 12.69 -10.45 0.28
CA TYR A 65 13.66 -9.94 -0.70
C TYR A 65 14.90 -9.31 -0.05
N ALA A 66 14.94 -9.05 1.25
CA ALA A 66 16.06 -8.36 1.88
C ALA A 66 17.44 -8.98 1.54
N PRO A 67 17.64 -10.32 1.57
CA PRO A 67 18.90 -10.92 1.15
C PRO A 67 19.24 -10.67 -0.33
N ALA A 68 18.24 -10.70 -1.21
CA ALA A 68 18.43 -10.46 -2.65
C ALA A 68 18.72 -8.97 -2.92
N LEU A 69 18.02 -8.06 -2.26
CA LEU A 69 18.26 -6.61 -2.36
C LEU A 69 19.66 -6.24 -1.89
N THR A 70 20.12 -6.80 -0.76
CA THR A 70 21.49 -6.57 -0.27
C THR A 70 22.51 -7.01 -1.31
N ARG A 71 22.33 -8.18 -1.91
CA ARG A 71 23.23 -8.70 -2.94
C ARG A 71 23.21 -7.85 -4.22
N LEU A 72 22.04 -7.45 -4.69
CA LEU A 72 21.90 -6.56 -5.86
C LEU A 72 22.60 -5.22 -5.63
N LYS A 73 22.42 -4.62 -4.45
CA LYS A 73 23.10 -3.38 -4.07
C LYS A 73 24.62 -3.55 -3.98
N GLN A 74 25.11 -4.66 -3.43
CA GLN A 74 26.54 -4.98 -3.41
C GLN A 74 27.14 -5.13 -4.82
N MET A 75 26.34 -5.57 -5.79
CA MET A 75 26.71 -5.62 -7.21
C MET A 75 26.62 -4.27 -7.91
N GLY A 76 26.17 -3.21 -7.22
CA GLY A 76 25.95 -1.89 -7.82
C GLY A 76 24.70 -1.79 -8.70
N ALA A 77 23.83 -2.81 -8.68
CA ALA A 77 22.62 -2.81 -9.48
C ALA A 77 21.66 -1.71 -9.01
N LYS A 78 21.11 -0.96 -9.97
CA LYS A 78 19.96 -0.08 -9.74
C LYS A 78 18.72 -0.95 -9.46
N LEU A 79 17.73 -0.38 -8.80
CA LEU A 79 16.50 -1.08 -8.43
C LEU A 79 15.29 -0.34 -8.98
N LEU A 80 14.33 -1.11 -9.48
CA LEU A 80 12.99 -0.65 -9.82
C LEU A 80 11.97 -1.59 -9.23
N PHE A 81 10.98 -1.05 -8.52
CA PHE A 81 9.96 -1.84 -7.86
C PHE A 81 8.65 -1.75 -8.63
N VAL A 82 7.96 -2.88 -8.71
CA VAL A 82 6.67 -3.01 -9.38
C VAL A 82 5.64 -3.57 -8.41
N GLU A 83 4.42 -3.06 -8.44
CA GLU A 83 3.25 -3.61 -7.73
C GLU A 83 2.03 -3.52 -8.65
N LEU A 84 0.97 -4.25 -8.35
CA LEU A 84 -0.34 -3.96 -8.96
C LEU A 84 -0.79 -2.54 -8.62
N GLY A 85 -1.54 -1.90 -9.52
CA GLY A 85 -2.13 -0.60 -9.24
C GLY A 85 -3.22 -0.69 -8.17
N TRP A 86 -3.88 0.43 -7.88
CA TRP A 86 -4.85 0.51 -6.77
C TRP A 86 -6.29 0.58 -7.27
N TYR A 87 -6.54 1.31 -8.36
CA TYR A 87 -7.91 1.62 -8.76
C TYR A 87 -8.07 1.83 -10.28
N PRO A 88 -8.50 0.82 -11.06
CA PRO A 88 -8.64 -0.60 -10.67
C PRO A 88 -7.26 -1.27 -10.55
N GLN A 89 -7.14 -2.36 -9.78
CA GLN A 89 -5.89 -3.13 -9.71
C GLN A 89 -5.61 -3.96 -10.97
N LYS A 90 -6.68 -4.44 -11.63
CA LYS A 90 -6.55 -5.29 -12.81
C LYS A 90 -6.12 -4.45 -14.01
N GLY A 91 -5.04 -4.86 -14.67
CA GLY A 91 -4.55 -4.21 -15.87
C GLY A 91 -3.74 -2.94 -15.60
N THR A 92 -3.40 -2.66 -14.34
CA THR A 92 -2.59 -1.51 -13.93
C THR A 92 -1.44 -1.94 -13.03
N VAL A 93 -0.36 -1.16 -13.01
CA VAL A 93 0.80 -1.33 -12.14
C VAL A 93 1.27 -0.01 -11.58
N GLN A 94 1.89 -0.05 -10.41
CA GLN A 94 2.81 0.97 -9.94
C GLN A 94 4.23 0.58 -10.34
N ILE A 95 5.02 1.54 -10.83
CA ILE A 95 6.46 1.36 -11.09
C ILE A 95 7.21 2.55 -10.48
N ASP A 96 8.14 2.29 -9.55
CA ASP A 96 8.86 3.35 -8.83
C ASP A 96 10.24 2.87 -8.35
N PRO A 97 11.29 3.72 -8.44
CA PRO A 97 12.66 3.35 -8.09
C PRO A 97 12.96 3.36 -6.58
N ALA A 98 12.18 4.07 -5.78
CA ALA A 98 12.36 4.13 -4.33
C ALA A 98 11.63 3.01 -3.60
N GLY A 99 10.47 2.59 -4.10
CA GLY A 99 9.66 1.52 -3.51
C GLY A 99 8.23 1.53 -4.02
N ILE A 100 7.37 0.70 -3.44
CA ILE A 100 5.95 0.62 -3.78
C ILE A 100 5.07 0.92 -2.57
N ASN A 101 3.78 1.14 -2.79
CA ASN A 101 2.82 1.53 -1.76
C ASN A 101 3.35 2.76 -0.99
N ALA A 102 3.22 2.79 0.34
CA ALA A 102 3.71 3.90 1.16
C ALA A 102 5.24 4.09 1.16
N ARG A 103 6.00 3.23 0.48
CA ARG A 103 7.46 3.38 0.29
C ARG A 103 7.83 3.99 -1.06
N ALA A 104 6.84 4.30 -1.90
CA ALA A 104 7.08 4.97 -3.17
C ALA A 104 7.66 6.37 -2.98
N SER A 105 8.43 6.84 -3.96
CA SER A 105 9.14 8.12 -3.90
C SER A 105 8.21 9.32 -3.62
N TRP A 106 6.98 9.25 -4.12
CA TRP A 106 5.96 10.30 -4.07
C TRP A 106 4.95 10.14 -2.92
N ALA A 107 4.86 8.98 -2.28
CA ALA A 107 3.79 8.67 -1.33
C ALA A 107 3.79 9.58 -0.08
N GLY A 108 4.97 10.05 0.32
CA GLY A 108 5.12 10.94 1.47
C GLY A 108 4.93 12.42 1.15
N GLU A 109 4.86 12.81 -0.12
CA GLU A 109 4.84 14.22 -0.51
C GLU A 109 3.57 14.91 0.01
N PRO A 110 3.65 16.17 0.50
CA PRO A 110 2.45 16.92 0.87
C PRO A 110 1.51 17.07 -0.33
N LEU A 111 0.20 17.07 -0.10
CA LEU A 111 -0.75 17.43 -1.16
C LEU A 111 -0.62 18.92 -1.46
N ALA A 112 -0.51 19.28 -2.75
CA ALA A 112 -0.44 20.67 -3.20
C ALA A 112 -1.84 21.31 -3.32
N VAL A 113 -2.73 21.02 -2.37
CA VAL A 113 -4.11 21.53 -2.34
C VAL A 113 -4.50 21.92 -0.92
N GLU A 114 -5.22 23.02 -0.80
CA GLU A 114 -5.82 23.47 0.45
C GLU A 114 -7.25 22.92 0.55
N GLY A 115 -7.59 22.37 1.72
CA GLY A 115 -8.94 21.93 2.00
C GLY A 115 -9.86 23.12 2.24
N ARG A 116 -10.95 23.22 1.48
CA ARG A 116 -11.92 24.34 1.58
C ARG A 116 -13.32 23.83 1.84
N THR A 117 -13.70 22.75 1.19
CA THR A 117 -15.04 22.17 1.28
C THR A 117 -15.03 20.99 2.24
N PRO A 118 -15.66 21.09 3.42
CA PRO A 118 -15.73 19.97 4.35
C PRO A 118 -16.40 18.76 3.73
N LEU A 119 -15.83 17.58 3.94
CA LEU A 119 -16.36 16.32 3.46
C LEU A 119 -17.71 16.02 4.10
N ARG A 120 -18.74 15.82 3.28
CA ARG A 120 -20.10 15.57 3.77
C ARG A 120 -20.20 14.23 4.51
N VAL A 121 -20.67 14.29 5.76
CA VAL A 121 -21.01 13.08 6.54
C VAL A 121 -22.41 12.58 6.16
N ARG A 122 -22.50 11.30 5.80
CA ARG A 122 -23.78 10.66 5.46
C ARG A 122 -24.64 10.41 6.71
N SER A 123 -25.96 10.39 6.55
CA SER A 123 -26.94 10.05 7.60
C SER A 123 -27.00 8.54 7.94
N ARG A 124 -26.06 7.74 7.44
CA ARG A 124 -25.88 6.33 7.83
C ARG A 124 -25.38 6.24 9.27
N ARG A 125 -25.45 5.07 9.88
CA ARG A 125 -25.10 4.87 11.29
C ARG A 125 -23.74 4.21 11.50
N GLU A 126 -23.33 3.31 10.59
CA GLU A 126 -22.26 2.36 10.89
C GLU A 126 -20.90 2.80 10.35
N LEU A 127 -19.86 2.45 11.11
CA LEU A 127 -18.48 2.41 10.64
C LEU A 127 -18.20 1.04 10.03
N LEU A 128 -17.81 1.01 8.75
CA LEU A 128 -17.41 -0.23 8.07
C LEU A 128 -15.92 -0.49 8.30
N VAL A 129 -15.56 -1.60 8.94
CA VAL A 129 -14.18 -2.03 9.14
C VAL A 129 -13.80 -3.04 8.06
N LEU A 130 -12.75 -2.74 7.30
CA LEU A 130 -12.31 -3.59 6.18
C LEU A 130 -11.16 -4.50 6.60
N MET A 131 -11.34 -5.82 6.43
CA MET A 131 -10.28 -6.79 6.67
C MET A 131 -9.34 -6.99 5.48
N GLN A 132 -8.08 -7.31 5.78
CA GLN A 132 -7.03 -7.67 4.82
C GLN A 132 -6.46 -9.06 5.16
N LEU A 133 -5.54 -9.57 4.33
CA LEU A 133 -4.79 -10.78 4.66
C LEU A 133 -3.69 -10.43 5.67
N ASP A 134 -3.57 -11.16 6.77
CA ASP A 134 -2.49 -10.93 7.76
C ASP A 134 -1.09 -11.09 7.16
N GLY A 135 -0.95 -11.97 6.16
CA GLY A 135 0.30 -12.19 5.42
C GLY A 135 0.58 -11.16 4.32
N ASP A 136 -0.30 -10.17 4.09
CA ASP A 136 -0.05 -9.09 3.13
C ASP A 136 1.16 -8.26 3.57
N THR A 137 1.99 -7.83 2.62
CA THR A 137 3.10 -6.91 2.87
C THR A 137 2.59 -5.60 3.47
N GLN A 138 1.41 -5.15 3.09
CA GLN A 138 0.81 -3.96 3.66
C GLN A 138 0.51 -4.12 5.16
N ILE A 139 0.15 -5.30 5.63
CA ILE A 139 -0.03 -5.57 7.06
C ILE A 139 1.32 -5.78 7.74
N THR A 140 2.12 -6.69 7.22
CA THR A 140 3.39 -7.10 7.85
C THR A 140 4.46 -5.99 7.89
N GLU A 141 4.45 -5.05 6.93
CA GLU A 141 5.51 -4.04 6.77
C GLU A 141 5.04 -2.59 6.91
N LEU A 142 3.75 -2.33 6.71
CA LEU A 142 3.15 -0.99 6.63
C LEU A 142 1.98 -0.80 7.60
N SER A 143 1.74 -1.74 8.53
CA SER A 143 0.84 -1.60 9.68
C SER A 143 1.65 -1.40 10.95
N PRO A 144 1.99 -0.15 11.30
CA PRO A 144 2.91 0.05 12.40
C PRO A 144 2.28 -0.12 13.78
N TRP A 145 0.94 -0.04 13.89
CA TRP A 145 0.23 -0.07 15.17
C TRP A 145 -0.45 -1.41 15.48
N PHE A 146 -0.69 -2.22 14.46
CA PHE A 146 -1.38 -3.50 14.59
C PHE A 146 -0.58 -4.60 13.92
N ALA A 147 -0.27 -5.66 14.63
CA ALA A 147 0.49 -6.79 14.08
C ALA A 147 -0.34 -7.67 13.14
N ASN A 148 -1.66 -7.64 13.28
CA ASN A 148 -2.61 -8.45 12.53
C ASN A 148 -4.01 -7.82 12.53
N MET A 149 -4.90 -8.39 11.73
CA MET A 149 -6.27 -7.95 11.56
C MET A 149 -7.13 -8.15 12.80
N ARG A 150 -6.85 -9.15 13.64
CA ARG A 150 -7.57 -9.36 14.89
C ARG A 150 -7.36 -8.19 15.84
N GLU A 151 -6.12 -7.77 16.06
CA GLU A 151 -5.79 -6.60 16.89
C GLU A 151 -6.49 -5.34 16.39
N PHE A 152 -6.42 -5.08 15.08
CA PHE A 152 -7.08 -3.92 14.49
C PHE A 152 -8.60 -3.94 14.63
N VAL A 153 -9.26 -5.07 14.32
CA VAL A 153 -10.71 -5.19 14.43
C VAL A 153 -11.15 -5.04 15.88
N THR A 154 -10.48 -5.72 16.82
CA THR A 154 -10.78 -5.61 18.25
C THR A 154 -10.61 -4.18 18.76
N HIS A 155 -9.56 -3.47 18.33
CA HIS A 155 -9.34 -2.06 18.65
C HIS A 155 -10.53 -1.21 18.19
N VAL A 156 -10.89 -1.27 16.91
CA VAL A 156 -11.98 -0.43 16.38
C VAL A 156 -13.32 -0.77 17.04
N CYS A 157 -13.63 -2.06 17.25
CA CYS A 157 -14.86 -2.48 17.92
C CYS A 157 -14.97 -1.94 19.37
N ARG A 158 -13.85 -1.86 20.11
CA ARG A 158 -13.86 -1.37 21.50
C ARG A 158 -13.95 0.14 21.63
N HIS A 159 -13.33 0.87 20.70
CA HIS A 159 -13.10 2.31 20.89
C HIS A 159 -13.93 3.18 19.95
N SER A 160 -14.61 2.63 18.96
CA SER A 160 -15.54 3.36 18.09
C SER A 160 -16.81 3.79 18.86
N ALA A 161 -17.18 5.06 18.75
CA ALA A 161 -18.47 5.58 19.18
C ALA A 161 -19.60 5.32 18.15
N LEU A 162 -19.25 4.88 16.94
CA LEU A 162 -20.21 4.42 15.94
C LEU A 162 -20.42 2.90 16.07
N PRO A 163 -21.64 2.39 15.81
CA PRO A 163 -21.85 0.96 15.57
C PRO A 163 -20.89 0.44 14.49
N VAL A 164 -20.24 -0.68 14.77
CA VAL A 164 -19.21 -1.25 13.89
C VAL A 164 -19.77 -2.42 13.10
N ARG A 165 -19.57 -2.39 11.79
CA ARG A 165 -19.82 -3.51 10.87
C ARG A 165 -18.51 -3.95 10.24
N VAL A 166 -18.13 -5.20 10.42
CA VAL A 166 -16.84 -5.76 9.98
C VAL A 166 -17.02 -6.55 8.69
N ARG A 167 -16.24 -6.23 7.66
CA ARG A 167 -16.23 -6.96 6.38
C ARG A 167 -14.97 -7.80 6.26
N ALA A 168 -15.16 -9.11 6.14
CA ALA A 168 -14.07 -10.05 5.89
C ALA A 168 -13.41 -9.83 4.52
N HIS A 169 -12.15 -10.23 4.40
CA HIS A 169 -11.46 -10.22 3.11
C HIS A 169 -12.03 -11.36 2.23
N PRO A 170 -12.30 -11.14 0.92
CA PRO A 170 -12.93 -12.16 0.07
C PRO A 170 -12.16 -13.48 -0.03
N LEU A 171 -10.83 -13.43 0.13
CA LEU A 171 -9.95 -14.59 0.07
C LEU A 171 -9.60 -15.20 1.43
N ALA A 172 -10.07 -14.61 2.54
CA ALA A 172 -9.79 -15.10 3.88
C ALA A 172 -11.03 -14.95 4.77
N PRO A 173 -11.82 -16.04 4.93
CA PRO A 173 -12.88 -16.03 5.92
C PRO A 173 -12.31 -15.80 7.32
N PRO A 174 -13.04 -15.10 8.21
CA PRO A 174 -12.55 -14.83 9.56
C PRO A 174 -12.49 -16.12 10.38
N ALA A 175 -11.49 -16.22 11.25
CA ALA A 175 -11.42 -17.31 12.21
C ALA A 175 -12.63 -17.29 13.16
N ALA A 176 -13.11 -18.45 13.58
CA ALA A 176 -14.29 -18.56 14.45
C ALA A 176 -14.11 -17.83 15.79
N GLU A 177 -12.89 -17.76 16.32
CA GLU A 177 -12.60 -16.96 17.51
C GLU A 177 -12.83 -15.47 17.28
N LEU A 178 -12.40 -14.94 16.12
CA LEU A 178 -12.58 -13.53 15.78
C LEU A 178 -14.06 -13.22 15.57
N VAL A 179 -14.83 -14.13 14.96
CA VAL A 179 -16.29 -13.98 14.80
C VAL A 179 -16.96 -13.79 16.16
N ARG A 180 -16.71 -14.71 17.10
CA ARG A 180 -17.26 -14.62 18.47
C ARG A 180 -16.79 -13.37 19.21
N GLU A 181 -15.54 -12.96 19.00
CA GLU A 181 -15.00 -11.76 19.62
C GLU A 181 -15.70 -10.48 19.12
N VAL A 182 -15.91 -10.36 17.81
CA VAL A 182 -16.64 -9.23 17.18
C VAL A 182 -18.07 -9.15 17.70
N GLU A 183 -18.79 -10.28 17.75
CA GLU A 183 -20.17 -10.34 18.25
C GLU A 183 -20.26 -9.95 19.74
N ARG A 184 -19.33 -10.45 20.56
CA ARG A 184 -19.26 -10.11 21.98
C ARG A 184 -19.00 -8.62 22.23
N LEU A 185 -18.29 -7.95 21.32
CA LEU A 185 -18.05 -6.51 21.36
C LEU A 185 -19.23 -5.68 20.80
N GLY A 186 -20.33 -6.33 20.41
CA GLY A 186 -21.54 -5.66 19.90
C GLY A 186 -21.44 -5.20 18.45
N ALA A 187 -20.42 -5.64 17.71
CA ALA A 187 -20.26 -5.37 16.30
C ALA A 187 -20.93 -6.45 15.44
N THR A 188 -21.26 -6.12 14.19
CA THR A 188 -21.90 -7.03 13.23
C THR A 188 -20.95 -7.42 12.11
N TRP A 189 -21.25 -8.52 11.42
CA TRP A 189 -20.54 -8.91 10.20
C TRP A 189 -21.28 -8.38 8.96
N ASP A 190 -20.52 -7.90 7.99
CA ASP A 190 -21.04 -7.45 6.73
C ASP A 190 -21.38 -8.64 5.82
N HIS A 191 -22.61 -8.65 5.30
CA HIS A 191 -23.12 -9.66 4.38
C HIS A 191 -23.44 -9.10 2.99
N SER A 192 -23.04 -7.86 2.72
CA SER A 192 -23.24 -7.21 1.41
C SER A 192 -22.57 -8.04 0.30
N ALA A 193 -23.25 -8.21 -0.84
CA ALA A 193 -22.78 -9.03 -1.95
C ALA A 193 -21.49 -8.47 -2.59
N SER A 194 -21.27 -7.16 -2.48
CA SER A 194 -20.09 -6.49 -3.01
C SER A 194 -19.52 -5.44 -2.06
N LEU A 195 -18.26 -5.07 -2.28
CA LEU A 195 -17.65 -3.93 -1.58
C LEU A 195 -18.41 -2.63 -1.88
N ALA A 196 -18.86 -2.43 -3.12
CA ALA A 196 -19.60 -1.24 -3.51
C ALA A 196 -20.91 -1.09 -2.71
N GLU A 197 -21.64 -2.19 -2.51
CA GLU A 197 -22.85 -2.22 -1.68
C GLU A 197 -22.53 -1.95 -0.20
N ALA A 198 -21.48 -2.58 0.34
CA ALA A 198 -21.03 -2.34 1.71
C ALA A 198 -20.71 -0.84 1.96
N LEU A 199 -19.97 -0.23 1.03
CA LEU A 199 -19.61 1.20 1.06
C LEU A 199 -20.81 2.13 0.89
N ALA A 200 -21.84 1.73 0.13
CA ALA A 200 -23.07 2.51 0.00
C ALA A 200 -23.87 2.56 1.32
N GLY A 201 -23.78 1.49 2.11
CA GLY A 201 -24.50 1.34 3.37
C GLY A 201 -23.83 1.99 4.60
N CYS A 202 -22.57 2.40 4.54
CA CYS A 202 -21.84 2.89 5.71
C CYS A 202 -21.77 4.43 5.81
N LYS A 203 -21.47 4.91 7.02
CA LYS A 203 -21.20 6.33 7.33
C LYS A 203 -19.75 6.69 7.00
N ALA A 204 -18.84 5.80 7.36
CA ALA A 204 -17.40 5.95 7.22
C ALA A 204 -16.75 4.56 7.09
N VAL A 205 -15.47 4.54 6.76
CA VAL A 205 -14.66 3.33 6.63
C VAL A 205 -13.47 3.39 7.57
N ALA A 206 -13.14 2.28 8.23
CA ALA A 206 -11.88 2.10 8.93
C ALA A 206 -11.07 1.00 8.23
N CYS A 207 -9.79 1.28 7.98
CA CYS A 207 -8.86 0.32 7.41
C CYS A 207 -7.44 0.60 7.89
N ILE A 208 -6.57 -0.40 7.82
CA ILE A 208 -5.14 -0.18 8.02
C ILE A 208 -4.61 0.59 6.80
N ASN A 209 -4.49 -0.07 5.66
CA ASN A 209 -3.94 0.53 4.44
C ASN A 209 -4.45 -0.18 3.17
N SER A 210 -5.65 -0.74 3.25
CA SER A 210 -6.29 -1.46 2.13
C SER A 210 -6.44 -0.58 0.89
N SER A 211 -6.28 -1.16 -0.30
CA SER A 211 -6.68 -0.51 -1.56
C SER A 211 -8.17 -0.16 -1.57
N SER A 212 -9.01 -0.88 -0.82
CA SER A 212 -10.42 -0.52 -0.62
C SER A 212 -10.62 0.81 0.13
N GLY A 213 -9.59 1.37 0.77
CA GLY A 213 -9.60 2.75 1.24
C GLY A 213 -9.66 3.76 0.09
N MET A 214 -9.04 3.46 -1.06
CA MET A 214 -9.16 4.27 -2.29
C MET A 214 -10.58 4.21 -2.86
N ASP A 215 -11.22 3.04 -2.84
CA ASP A 215 -12.63 2.89 -3.19
C ASP A 215 -13.54 3.78 -2.34
N ALA A 216 -13.25 3.89 -1.04
CA ALA A 216 -13.99 4.73 -0.12
C ALA A 216 -13.74 6.22 -0.40
N LEU A 217 -12.48 6.61 -0.61
CA LEU A 217 -12.10 7.98 -0.99
C LEU A 217 -12.77 8.43 -2.30
N ALA A 218 -12.77 7.58 -3.33
CA ALA A 218 -13.43 7.86 -4.61
C ALA A 218 -14.95 8.08 -4.46
N ARG A 219 -15.55 7.61 -3.36
CA ARG A 219 -16.96 7.80 -3.01
C ARG A 219 -17.18 8.94 -2.00
N ARG A 220 -16.13 9.72 -1.72
CA ARG A 220 -16.12 10.80 -0.72
C ARG A 220 -16.63 10.34 0.64
N LEU A 221 -16.23 9.13 1.04
CA LEU A 221 -16.48 8.61 2.39
C LEU A 221 -15.36 9.04 3.33
N PRO A 222 -15.66 9.45 4.57
CA PRO A 222 -14.64 9.60 5.59
C PRO A 222 -13.91 8.26 5.81
N VAL A 223 -12.57 8.31 5.74
CA VAL A 223 -11.71 7.13 5.95
C VAL A 223 -10.85 7.33 7.19
N LEU A 224 -10.94 6.37 8.11
CA LEU A 224 -10.06 6.20 9.25
C LEU A 224 -8.93 5.26 8.81
N CYS A 225 -7.78 5.85 8.48
CA CYS A 225 -6.61 5.13 8.02
C CYS A 225 -5.65 4.96 9.21
N TYR A 226 -5.27 3.71 9.51
CA TYR A 226 -4.35 3.42 10.62
C TYR A 226 -2.95 3.05 10.15
N GLY A 227 -2.82 2.43 8.99
CA GLY A 227 -1.54 2.05 8.39
C GLY A 227 -0.91 3.15 7.56
N LEU A 228 0.32 2.91 7.12
CA LEU A 228 0.98 3.72 6.10
C LEU A 228 0.41 3.32 4.74
N SER A 229 -0.21 4.27 4.04
CA SER A 229 -0.75 4.10 2.68
C SER A 229 -0.37 5.28 1.81
N ILE A 230 -0.48 5.11 0.49
CA ILE A 230 -0.24 6.18 -0.50
C ILE A 230 -1.27 7.32 -0.43
N TYR A 231 -2.40 7.08 0.23
CA TYR A 231 -3.50 8.04 0.37
C TYR A 231 -3.58 8.63 1.78
N ARG A 232 -2.59 8.32 2.64
CA ARG A 232 -2.53 8.79 4.03
C ARG A 232 -2.06 10.23 4.10
N HIS A 233 -2.94 11.15 3.75
CA HIS A 233 -2.68 12.59 3.82
C HIS A 233 -3.64 13.28 4.79
N SER A 234 -3.09 14.22 5.57
CA SER A 234 -3.91 15.09 6.44
C SER A 234 -4.93 15.85 5.59
N GLY A 235 -6.16 15.97 6.08
CA GLY A 235 -7.28 16.56 5.34
C GLY A 235 -7.96 15.61 4.34
N ALA A 236 -7.26 14.59 3.83
CA ALA A 236 -7.86 13.58 2.94
C ALA A 236 -8.46 12.41 3.72
N VAL A 237 -7.78 11.96 4.77
CA VAL A 237 -8.22 10.88 5.67
C VAL A 237 -7.88 11.21 7.11
N TYR A 238 -8.53 10.54 8.07
CA TYR A 238 -8.06 10.54 9.45
C TYR A 238 -6.78 9.69 9.53
N CYS A 239 -5.65 10.33 9.79
CA CYS A 239 -4.35 9.69 9.94
C CYS A 239 -4.13 9.19 11.37
N LEU A 240 -4.82 8.11 11.78
CA LEU A 240 -4.83 7.62 13.15
C LEU A 240 -3.60 6.77 13.52
N LYS A 241 -3.18 6.85 14.79
CA LYS A 241 -1.98 6.18 15.35
C LYS A 241 -2.28 4.89 16.13
N GLY A 242 -3.52 4.38 16.04
CA GLY A 242 -3.97 3.26 16.85
C GLY A 242 -4.20 3.62 18.32
N CYS A 243 -4.27 4.91 18.64
CA CYS A 243 -4.65 5.41 19.96
C CYS A 243 -6.17 5.31 20.16
N GLU A 244 -6.58 4.85 21.34
CA GLU A 244 -7.99 4.63 21.68
C GLU A 244 -8.79 5.94 21.61
N GLU A 245 -8.23 7.01 22.16
CA GLU A 245 -8.81 8.35 22.21
C GLU A 245 -8.97 8.94 20.81
N GLU A 246 -7.98 8.76 19.93
CA GLU A 246 -8.05 9.25 18.55
C GLU A 246 -9.17 8.54 17.77
N THR A 247 -9.30 7.21 17.91
CA THR A 247 -10.40 6.44 17.30
C THR A 247 -11.76 6.91 17.82
N ARG A 248 -11.88 7.07 19.14
CA ARG A 248 -13.13 7.51 19.77
C ARG A 248 -13.52 8.90 19.30
N LEU A 249 -12.60 9.87 19.38
CA LEU A 249 -12.85 11.24 18.97
C LEU A 249 -13.27 11.34 17.50
N ALA A 250 -12.57 10.65 16.60
CA ALA A 250 -12.91 10.66 15.18
C ALA A 250 -14.33 10.10 14.93
N THR A 251 -14.70 9.03 15.63
CA THR A 251 -16.02 8.40 15.47
C THR A 251 -17.15 9.18 16.16
N GLU A 252 -16.88 9.87 17.28
CA GLU A 252 -17.83 10.79 17.92
C GLU A 252 -18.14 11.99 17.03
N GLN A 253 -17.13 12.59 16.40
CA GLN A 253 -17.31 13.68 15.43
C GLN A 253 -18.24 13.24 14.29
N LEU A 254 -17.99 12.05 13.72
CA LEU A 254 -18.80 11.49 12.65
C LEU A 254 -20.22 11.14 13.11
N ALA A 255 -20.38 10.68 14.35
CA ALA A 255 -21.69 10.45 14.96
C ALA A 255 -22.50 11.76 15.05
N ALA A 256 -21.84 12.86 15.44
CA ALA A 256 -22.40 14.20 15.48
C ALA A 256 -22.60 14.84 14.09
N GLY A 257 -22.22 14.17 13.00
CA GLY A 257 -22.36 14.68 11.63
C GLY A 257 -21.29 15.68 11.21
N SER A 258 -20.20 15.77 11.97
CA SER A 258 -19.03 16.62 11.69
C SER A 258 -17.87 15.81 11.12
N CYS A 259 -17.07 16.42 10.23
CA CYS A 259 -15.86 15.80 9.67
C CYS A 259 -14.83 16.89 9.35
N PRO A 260 -13.58 16.78 9.83
CA PRO A 260 -12.50 17.73 9.54
C PRO A 260 -11.73 17.36 8.26
N LEU A 261 -12.29 16.50 7.41
CA LEU A 261 -11.72 16.15 6.11
C LEU A 261 -12.29 17.06 5.03
N PHE A 262 -11.61 17.13 3.89
CA PHE A 262 -11.96 18.05 2.81
C PHE A 262 -12.04 17.33 1.47
N GLU A 263 -13.03 17.69 0.66
CA GLU A 263 -13.27 17.06 -0.65
C GLU A 263 -12.05 17.22 -1.57
N GLU A 264 -11.44 18.41 -1.58
CA GLU A 264 -10.29 18.69 -2.45
C GLU A 264 -9.07 17.84 -2.07
N CYS A 265 -8.85 17.61 -0.77
CA CYS A 265 -7.76 16.75 -0.30
C CYS A 265 -8.02 15.28 -0.63
N CYS A 266 -9.27 14.81 -0.51
CA CYS A 266 -9.66 13.46 -0.92
C CYS A 266 -9.41 13.26 -2.42
N ASP A 267 -9.88 14.20 -3.25
CA ASP A 267 -9.74 14.15 -4.70
C ASP A 267 -8.26 14.21 -5.11
N ALA A 268 -7.45 15.08 -4.49
CA ALA A 268 -6.03 15.17 -4.77
C ALA A 268 -5.25 13.90 -4.36
N ALA A 269 -5.58 13.28 -3.22
CA ALA A 269 -4.99 12.00 -2.83
C ALA A 269 -5.36 10.88 -3.82
N GLY A 270 -6.63 10.88 -4.27
CA GLY A 270 -7.14 9.99 -5.31
C GLY A 270 -6.37 10.15 -6.63
N MET A 271 -6.33 11.36 -7.16
CA MET A 271 -5.66 11.70 -8.42
C MET A 271 -4.18 11.38 -8.39
N ARG A 272 -3.47 11.69 -7.29
CA ARG A 272 -2.06 11.34 -7.16
C ARG A 272 -1.83 9.83 -7.32
N ALA A 273 -2.65 9.01 -6.67
CA ALA A 273 -2.55 7.56 -6.85
C ALA A 273 -2.77 7.14 -8.31
N MET A 274 -3.72 7.79 -9.00
CA MET A 274 -4.01 7.54 -10.41
C MET A 274 -2.86 7.96 -11.33
N ASP A 275 -2.23 9.11 -11.09
CA ASP A 275 -1.12 9.65 -11.90
C ASP A 275 0.15 8.77 -11.83
N HIS A 276 0.28 8.04 -10.72
CA HIS A 276 1.41 7.14 -10.43
C HIS A 276 1.10 5.65 -10.63
N GLN A 277 -0.07 5.30 -11.17
CA GLN A 277 -0.31 3.96 -11.72
C GLN A 277 -0.38 4.03 -13.24
N TRP A 278 0.12 2.99 -13.89
CA TRP A 278 0.16 2.86 -15.34
C TRP A 278 -0.73 1.71 -15.73
N SER A 279 -1.59 1.90 -16.71
CA SER A 279 -2.17 0.77 -17.43
C SER A 279 -1.06 -0.06 -18.07
N PHE A 280 -1.32 -1.34 -18.36
CA PHE A 280 -0.33 -2.16 -19.05
C PHE A 280 0.05 -1.57 -20.41
N HIS A 281 -0.89 -0.91 -21.10
CA HIS A 281 -0.64 -0.26 -22.39
C HIS A 281 0.36 0.90 -22.32
N GLU A 282 0.45 1.58 -21.18
CA GLU A 282 1.40 2.69 -20.98
C GLU A 282 2.82 2.22 -20.67
N ILE A 283 3.04 0.93 -20.35
CA ILE A 283 4.38 0.42 -19.98
C ILE A 283 5.40 0.67 -21.10
N PRO A 284 5.14 0.29 -22.38
CA PRO A 284 6.10 0.52 -23.46
C PRO A 284 6.39 2.00 -23.72
N GLU A 285 5.46 2.89 -23.38
CA GLU A 285 5.56 4.34 -23.62
C GLU A 285 6.33 5.05 -22.49
N ARG A 286 6.06 4.68 -21.24
CA ARG A 286 6.58 5.38 -20.05
C ARG A 286 7.87 4.78 -19.49
N LEU A 287 8.05 3.46 -19.61
CA LEU A 287 9.22 2.77 -19.07
C LEU A 287 10.55 3.21 -19.69
N PRO A 288 10.70 3.47 -21.00
CA PRO A 288 11.99 3.81 -21.61
C PRO A 288 12.67 5.02 -20.96
N ALA A 289 11.94 6.12 -20.76
CA ALA A 289 12.48 7.33 -20.14
C ALA A 289 12.93 7.09 -18.69
N MET A 290 12.19 6.26 -17.94
CA MET A 290 12.56 5.89 -16.58
C MET A 290 13.82 5.02 -16.54
N LEU A 291 13.95 4.06 -17.47
CA LEU A 291 15.16 3.22 -17.59
C LEU A 291 16.38 4.05 -17.95
N GLU A 292 16.25 4.94 -18.92
CA GLU A 292 17.32 5.85 -19.34
C GLU A 292 17.78 6.71 -18.16
N ALA A 293 16.86 7.36 -17.44
CA ALA A 293 17.19 8.16 -16.28
C ALA A 293 17.92 7.36 -15.18
N LEU A 294 17.49 6.12 -14.91
CA LEU A 294 18.13 5.27 -13.90
C LEU A 294 19.51 4.77 -14.32
N LEU A 295 19.67 4.34 -15.57
CA LEU A 295 20.92 3.79 -16.10
C LEU A 295 21.97 4.89 -16.37
N LEU A 296 21.54 6.09 -16.78
CA LEU A 296 22.44 7.24 -16.97
C LEU A 296 22.80 7.93 -15.65
N SER A 297 22.01 7.75 -14.58
CA SER A 297 22.38 8.25 -13.26
C SER A 297 23.72 7.64 -12.86
N SER A 298 24.79 8.44 -12.97
CA SER A 298 26.13 8.03 -12.56
C SER A 298 26.03 7.42 -11.17
N ALA A 299 26.82 6.39 -10.88
CA ALA A 299 26.88 5.76 -9.57
C ALA A 299 27.48 6.71 -8.51
N ILE A 300 27.00 7.95 -8.41
CA ILE A 300 26.92 8.64 -7.14
C ILE A 300 25.86 7.87 -6.36
N ASN A 301 26.24 6.71 -5.84
CA ASN A 301 25.62 6.20 -4.63
C ASN A 301 25.79 7.36 -3.64
N PRO A 302 24.74 8.11 -3.26
CA PRO A 302 24.89 8.93 -2.08
C PRO A 302 25.41 7.97 -1.00
N PRO A 303 26.55 8.25 -0.36
CA PRO A 303 27.10 7.36 0.67
C PRO A 303 25.94 7.01 1.58
N HIS A 304 25.74 5.72 1.86
CA HIS A 304 24.67 5.15 2.67
C HIS A 304 24.40 6.01 3.92
N ARG A 305 23.69 7.12 3.77
CA ARG A 305 22.96 7.75 4.83
C ARG A 305 21.76 6.83 4.89
N SER A 306 21.75 6.01 5.92
CA SER A 306 20.56 5.38 6.48
C SER A 306 19.41 6.37 6.77
N GLY A 307 19.51 7.63 6.34
CA GLY A 307 18.41 8.54 6.14
C GLY A 307 17.48 8.00 5.07
N ILE A 308 16.58 7.12 5.50
CA ILE A 308 15.14 7.33 5.36
C ILE A 308 14.87 8.75 4.80
N VAL A 309 14.30 8.83 3.59
CA VAL A 309 13.90 10.07 2.92
C VAL A 309 13.41 11.09 3.97
N PRO A 310 13.82 12.38 3.95
CA PRO A 310 13.44 13.36 4.98
C PRO A 310 11.93 13.38 5.30
N THR A 311 11.10 13.03 4.34
CA THR A 311 9.65 12.87 4.46
C THR A 311 9.24 11.61 5.24
N LEU A 312 9.93 10.49 5.02
CA LEU A 312 9.77 9.24 5.75
C LEU A 312 10.34 9.38 7.18
N LEU A 313 11.32 10.27 7.41
CA LEU A 313 11.80 10.69 8.74
C LEU A 313 10.71 11.41 9.55
N ARG A 314 9.78 12.14 8.91
CA ARG A 314 8.59 12.70 9.59
C ARG A 314 7.63 11.59 10.04
N PHE A 315 7.44 10.55 9.23
CA PHE A 315 6.64 9.38 9.62
C PHE A 315 7.32 8.54 10.71
N VAL A 316 8.65 8.49 10.74
CA VAL A 316 9.43 7.62 11.63
C VAL A 316 9.52 8.13 13.06
N ARG A 317 9.46 9.45 13.29
CA ARG A 317 9.54 10.02 14.65
C ARG A 317 8.42 9.56 15.58
N ASP A 318 7.28 9.16 15.01
CA ASP A 318 6.09 8.77 15.76
C ASP A 318 5.80 7.24 15.70
N LEU A 319 6.73 6.42 15.21
CA LEU A 319 6.54 4.97 15.17
C LEU A 319 6.87 4.34 16.55
N PRO A 320 6.07 3.41 17.10
CA PRO A 320 6.40 2.66 18.29
C PRO A 320 7.71 1.90 18.15
N GLU A 321 8.46 1.85 19.25
CA GLU A 321 9.74 1.14 19.34
C GLU A 321 9.64 -0.33 18.89
N HIS A 322 8.54 -1.02 19.17
CA HIS A 322 8.37 -2.41 18.77
C HIS A 322 8.30 -2.57 17.23
N PHE A 323 7.80 -1.57 16.50
CA PHE A 323 7.79 -1.56 15.04
C PHE A 323 9.19 -1.30 14.49
N LEU A 324 9.93 -0.36 15.11
CA LEU A 324 11.33 -0.11 14.80
C LEU A 324 12.22 -1.32 15.10
N ALA A 325 11.96 -2.03 16.19
CA ALA A 325 12.67 -3.25 16.60
C ALA A 325 12.43 -4.40 15.62
N ARG A 326 11.17 -4.62 15.19
CA ARG A 326 10.84 -5.58 14.13
C ARG A 326 11.62 -5.29 12.85
N ARG A 327 11.83 -4.01 12.51
CA ARG A 327 12.65 -3.61 11.35
C ARG A 327 14.15 -3.76 11.55
N ARG A 328 14.67 -3.65 12.76
CA ARG A 328 16.11 -3.87 13.04
C ARG A 328 16.47 -5.35 13.00
N ALA A 329 15.53 -6.22 13.30
CA ALA A 329 15.73 -7.68 13.34
C ALA A 329 15.61 -8.36 11.97
N ALA A 330 15.22 -7.63 10.93
CA ALA A 330 14.83 -8.15 9.62
C ALA A 330 15.77 -7.61 8.51
#